data_AF-A0A6G8DEM7-F1
#
_entry.id   AF-A0A6G8DEM7-F1
#
_cell.length_a   1.000
_cell.length_b   1.000
_cell.length_c   1.000
_cell.angle_alpha   90.00
_cell.angle_beta   90.00
_cell.angle_gamma   90.00
#
_symmetry.space_group_name_H-M   'P 1'
#
loop_
_entity.id
_entity.type
_entity.pdbx_description
1 polymer ?
#
loop_
_entity_poly.entity_id
_entity_poly.type
_entity_poly.pdbx_seq_one_letter_code
_entity_poly.pdbx_strand_id
1 'polypeptide(L)'
;MMTQSTGIRMHLSACLRSVLFLLAGALAVPALAQTAGQEVHELQRHWAEIQYRTPEKQRADKLAALAEQASVLTARYPENAAVWTWSGIIRASHAGAKGGIGALPIVKAAKADLEKAIEIDGSVLDGAAYTSLGSLYYQVPGWPIGFGDDKKAETFLLKGLEYGAEDMDANYFYADYLFQQKDYAKALTYADRAEHGPADLERPVASEGRLGQIKQLQVKIQQKLR
;
A
#
# COMPACT_ATOMS: atom_id res chain seq x y z
N MET A 1 88.74 54.97 -4.76
CA MET A 1 89.25 53.95 -5.70
C MET A 1 88.18 52.90 -5.84
N MET A 2 87.57 52.75 -7.04
CA MET A 2 86.75 51.60 -7.51
C MET A 2 85.46 51.24 -6.74
N THR A 3 84.33 50.78 -7.31
CA THR A 3 83.67 50.80 -8.63
C THR A 3 82.37 50.03 -8.42
N GLN A 4 81.23 50.59 -8.84
CA GLN A 4 79.99 49.88 -9.24
C GLN A 4 79.30 49.03 -8.12
N SER A 5 78.04 48.60 -8.17
CA SER A 5 77.09 48.43 -9.26
C SER A 5 75.68 48.29 -8.67
N THR A 6 74.69 48.80 -9.42
CA THR A 6 73.34 48.26 -9.67
C THR A 6 72.49 47.63 -8.55
N GLY A 7 71.21 48.01 -8.55
CA GLY A 7 70.14 47.06 -8.22
C GLY A 7 68.97 47.61 -7.42
N ILE A 8 68.13 48.44 -8.03
CA ILE A 8 66.77 48.67 -7.56
C ILE A 8 66.01 47.34 -7.65
N ARG A 9 65.67 46.76 -6.50
CA ARG A 9 64.54 45.82 -6.38
C ARG A 9 63.66 46.25 -5.20
N MET A 10 62.70 47.08 -5.56
CA MET A 10 61.51 47.43 -4.81
C MET A 10 60.70 46.14 -4.58
N HIS A 11 60.87 45.48 -3.44
CA HIS A 11 59.98 44.39 -3.04
C HIS A 11 58.71 44.98 -2.44
N LEU A 12 57.79 45.37 -3.33
CA LEU A 12 56.37 45.36 -3.03
C LEU A 12 55.99 43.93 -2.63
N SER A 13 55.78 43.70 -1.35
CA SER A 13 55.03 42.52 -0.87
C SER A 13 54.22 42.91 0.36
N ALA A 14 53.55 44.06 0.26
CA ALA A 14 52.31 44.30 0.98
C ALA A 14 51.19 43.72 0.10
N CYS A 15 50.95 42.42 0.20
CA CYS A 15 49.63 41.86 -0.08
C CYS A 15 49.54 40.42 0.41
N LEU A 16 48.43 40.13 1.08
CA LEU A 16 47.82 38.81 1.18
C LEU A 16 48.55 37.77 2.05
N ARG A 17 48.16 37.70 3.32
CA ARG A 17 47.92 36.44 4.06
C ARG A 17 47.26 36.75 5.40
N SER A 18 46.14 37.44 5.33
CA SER A 18 45.12 37.41 6.38
C SER A 18 43.83 37.00 5.70
N VAL A 19 43.08 36.12 6.38
CA VAL A 19 41.78 35.58 5.98
C VAL A 19 41.83 34.45 4.95
N LEU A 20 42.08 33.22 5.41
CA LEU A 20 41.50 32.02 4.80
C LEU A 20 41.11 31.01 5.88
N PHE A 21 40.29 31.45 6.82
CA PHE A 21 39.42 30.59 7.62
C PHE A 21 38.02 31.17 7.48
N LEU A 22 37.03 30.30 7.25
CA LEU A 22 35.62 30.59 6.98
C LEU A 22 35.25 30.65 5.48
N LEU A 23 35.10 29.48 4.86
CA LEU A 23 33.86 29.16 4.10
C LEU A 23 33.83 27.65 3.78
N ALA A 24 33.58 26.83 4.79
CA ALA A 24 33.10 25.46 4.61
C ALA A 24 31.74 25.34 5.28
N GLY A 25 30.81 26.24 4.92
CA GLY A 25 29.40 26.05 5.20
C GLY A 25 28.88 24.98 4.26
N ALA A 26 28.94 23.72 4.68
CA ALA A 26 28.21 22.66 4.02
C ALA A 26 26.74 23.08 3.94
N LEU A 27 26.23 23.28 2.73
CA LEU A 27 24.80 23.37 2.48
C LEU A 27 24.21 22.00 2.81
N ALA A 28 23.88 21.78 4.08
CA ALA A 28 23.00 20.70 4.48
C ALA A 28 21.63 21.05 3.91
N VAL A 29 21.35 20.59 2.69
CA VAL A 29 20.00 20.58 2.16
C VAL A 29 19.18 19.75 3.15
N PRO A 30 18.17 20.31 3.83
CA PRO A 30 17.34 19.50 4.71
C PRO A 30 16.70 18.43 3.83
N ALA A 31 16.95 17.16 4.13
CA ALA A 31 16.19 16.08 3.54
C ALA A 31 14.73 16.33 3.91
N LEU A 32 13.89 16.64 2.92
CA LEU A 32 12.46 16.81 3.14
C LEU A 32 11.94 15.46 3.65
N ALA A 33 11.56 15.40 4.93
CA ALA A 33 10.94 14.22 5.50
C ALA A 33 9.64 13.95 4.74
N GLN A 34 9.51 12.75 4.16
CA GLN A 34 8.27 12.36 3.50
C GLN A 34 7.14 12.33 4.52
N THR A 35 5.96 12.78 4.11
CA THR A 35 4.75 12.69 4.93
C THR A 35 4.18 11.28 4.89
N ALA A 36 3.39 10.90 5.90
CA ALA A 36 2.71 9.61 5.91
C ALA A 36 1.80 9.41 4.68
N GLY A 37 1.17 10.47 4.18
CA GLY A 37 0.36 10.41 2.96
C GLY A 37 1.17 10.03 1.71
N GLN A 38 2.33 10.64 1.52
CA GLN A 38 3.23 10.31 0.39
C GLN A 38 3.71 8.85 0.47
N GLU A 39 4.11 8.40 1.66
CA GLU A 39 4.55 7.02 1.89
C GLU A 39 3.41 6.03 1.63
N VAL A 40 2.18 6.35 2.04
CA VAL A 40 0.98 5.56 1.70
C VAL A 40 0.82 5.47 0.19
N HIS A 41 0.82 6.59 -0.54
CA HIS A 41 0.70 6.58 -2.01
C HIS A 41 1.76 5.70 -2.69
N GLU A 42 3.01 5.75 -2.22
CA GLU A 42 4.07 4.88 -2.72
C GLU A 42 3.80 3.39 -2.46
N LEU A 43 3.27 3.03 -1.28
CA LEU A 43 2.83 1.67 -1.00
C LEU A 43 1.72 1.23 -1.97
N GLN A 44 0.71 2.06 -2.23
CA GLN A 44 -0.39 1.71 -3.15
C GLN A 44 0.13 1.46 -4.57
N ARG A 45 1.02 2.36 -5.04
CA ARG A 45 1.60 2.29 -6.38
C ARG A 45 2.44 1.04 -6.56
N HIS A 46 3.33 0.74 -5.61
CA HIS A 46 4.15 -0.48 -5.65
C HIS A 46 3.31 -1.74 -5.52
N TRP A 47 2.33 -1.75 -4.62
CA TRP A 47 1.42 -2.88 -4.48
C TRP A 47 0.70 -3.16 -5.80
N ALA A 48 0.14 -2.14 -6.47
CA ALA A 48 -0.58 -2.31 -7.73
C ALA A 48 0.30 -2.87 -8.85
N GLU A 49 1.52 -2.36 -8.98
CA GLU A 49 2.50 -2.85 -9.96
C GLU A 49 2.86 -4.32 -9.70
N ILE A 50 3.05 -4.71 -8.44
CA ILE A 50 3.34 -6.10 -8.09
C ILE A 50 2.11 -6.98 -8.32
N GLN A 51 0.94 -6.55 -7.87
CA GLN A 51 -0.28 -7.34 -7.91
C GLN A 51 -0.74 -7.61 -9.34
N TYR A 52 -0.66 -6.61 -10.22
CA TYR A 52 -1.29 -6.67 -11.53
C TYR A 52 -0.32 -6.82 -12.70
N ARG A 53 0.93 -6.33 -12.59
CA ARG A 53 1.89 -6.33 -13.71
C ARG A 53 3.09 -7.25 -13.53
N THR A 54 3.33 -7.76 -12.32
CA THR A 54 4.39 -8.75 -12.10
C THR A 54 3.90 -10.16 -12.44
N PRO A 55 4.74 -11.02 -13.07
CA PRO A 55 4.45 -12.44 -13.24
C PRO A 55 4.16 -13.14 -11.91
N GLU A 56 3.14 -13.99 -11.87
CA GLU A 56 2.62 -14.63 -10.65
C GLU A 56 3.72 -15.29 -9.79
N LYS A 57 4.64 -16.02 -10.43
CA LYS A 57 5.77 -16.71 -9.77
C LYS A 57 6.72 -15.80 -8.99
N GLN A 58 6.71 -14.49 -9.24
CA GLN A 58 7.57 -13.51 -8.56
C GLN A 58 6.80 -12.66 -7.54
N ARG A 59 5.46 -12.74 -7.51
CA ARG A 59 4.64 -11.83 -6.69
C ARG A 59 4.87 -12.04 -5.20
N ALA A 60 4.95 -13.29 -4.74
CA ALA A 60 5.13 -13.59 -3.33
C ALA A 60 6.39 -12.93 -2.76
N ASP A 61 7.54 -13.08 -3.42
CA ASP A 61 8.81 -12.50 -2.96
C ASP A 61 8.80 -10.97 -3.00
N LYS A 62 8.22 -10.37 -4.03
CA LYS A 62 8.11 -8.89 -4.12
C LYS A 62 7.15 -8.32 -3.08
N LEU A 63 6.01 -8.97 -2.84
CA LEU A 63 5.06 -8.58 -1.80
C LEU A 63 5.66 -8.77 -0.40
N ALA A 64 6.49 -9.79 -0.19
CA ALA A 64 7.23 -9.97 1.06
C ALA A 64 8.15 -8.77 1.32
N ALA A 65 8.94 -8.36 0.32
CA ALA A 65 9.81 -7.19 0.45
C ALA A 65 9.03 -5.89 0.69
N LEU A 66 7.87 -5.72 0.03
CA LEU A 66 7.00 -4.56 0.26
C LEU A 66 6.34 -4.59 1.66
N ALA A 67 6.00 -5.78 2.18
CA ALA A 67 5.48 -5.93 3.53
C ALA A 67 6.48 -5.51 4.61
N GLU A 68 7.77 -5.77 4.41
CA GLU A 68 8.82 -5.28 5.31
C GLU A 68 8.92 -3.75 5.29
N GLN A 69 8.80 -3.12 4.12
CA GLN A 69 8.75 -1.65 4.00
C GLN A 69 7.54 -1.08 4.73
N ALA A 70 6.35 -1.66 4.54
CA ALA A 70 5.15 -1.26 5.28
C ALA A 70 5.30 -1.45 6.80
N SER A 71 6.02 -2.48 7.25
CA SER A 71 6.34 -2.71 8.65
C SER A 71 7.23 -1.60 9.25
N VAL A 72 8.19 -1.08 8.48
CA VAL A 72 9.00 0.07 8.92
C VAL A 72 8.14 1.32 9.04
N LEU A 73 7.19 1.51 8.12
CA LEU A 73 6.30 2.67 8.11
C LEU A 73 5.29 2.64 9.26
N THR A 74 4.73 1.49 9.61
CA THR A 74 3.84 1.35 10.78
C THR A 74 4.58 1.66 12.09
N ALA A 75 5.85 1.29 12.21
CA ALA A 75 6.68 1.68 13.36
C ALA A 75 6.98 3.20 13.40
N ARG A 76 7.13 3.84 12.23
CA ARG A 76 7.37 5.28 12.11
C ARG A 76 6.10 6.11 12.36
N TYR A 77 4.95 5.59 11.93
CA TYR A 77 3.65 6.25 11.99
C TYR A 77 2.62 5.40 12.76
N PRO A 78 2.84 5.13 14.07
CA PRO A 78 2.03 4.17 14.82
C PRO A 78 0.56 4.60 14.97
N GLU A 79 0.26 5.89 14.87
CA GLU A 79 -1.10 6.45 15.00
C GLU A 79 -1.73 6.79 13.63
N ASN A 80 -1.19 6.26 12.52
CA ASN A 80 -1.73 6.53 11.19
C ASN A 80 -2.50 5.33 10.63
N ALA A 81 -3.84 5.40 10.66
CA ALA A 81 -4.71 4.32 10.20
C ALA A 81 -4.48 3.91 8.73
N ALA A 82 -4.16 4.86 7.84
CA ALA A 82 -3.92 4.57 6.43
C ALA A 82 -2.64 3.74 6.21
N VAL A 83 -1.58 4.02 6.96
CA VAL A 83 -0.34 3.22 6.93
C VAL A 83 -0.60 1.79 7.40
N TRP A 84 -1.34 1.62 8.51
CA TRP A 84 -1.74 0.29 9.00
C TRP A 84 -2.64 -0.46 8.01
N THR A 85 -3.59 0.23 7.39
CA THR A 85 -4.48 -0.34 6.37
C THR A 85 -3.68 -0.94 5.22
N TRP A 86 -2.72 -0.18 4.68
CA TRP A 86 -1.88 -0.67 3.58
C TRP A 86 -0.92 -1.77 4.00
N SER A 87 -0.37 -1.74 5.22
CA SER A 87 0.39 -2.87 5.76
C SER A 87 -0.44 -4.16 5.76
N GLY A 88 -1.69 -4.08 6.24
CA GLY A 88 -2.64 -5.19 6.23
C GLY A 88 -2.94 -5.71 4.83
N ILE A 89 -3.27 -4.83 3.88
CA ILE A 89 -3.56 -5.18 2.46
C ILE A 89 -2.35 -5.87 1.81
N ILE A 90 -1.14 -5.33 2.01
CA ILE A 90 0.09 -5.88 1.43
C ILE A 90 0.38 -7.27 2.02
N ARG A 91 0.26 -7.45 3.34
CA ARG A 91 0.43 -8.77 3.98
C ARG A 91 -0.64 -9.77 3.55
N ALA A 92 -1.90 -9.35 3.41
CA ALA A 92 -2.97 -10.19 2.89
C ALA A 92 -2.65 -10.68 1.47
N SER A 93 -2.19 -9.76 0.61
CA SER A 93 -1.79 -10.06 -0.76
C SER A 93 -0.58 -11.01 -0.80
N HIS A 94 0.42 -10.79 0.07
CA HIS A 94 1.57 -11.68 0.21
C HIS A 94 1.13 -13.09 0.63
N ALA A 95 0.24 -13.20 1.62
CA ALA A 95 -0.29 -14.48 2.06
C ALA A 95 -1.03 -15.22 0.92
N GLY A 96 -1.86 -14.50 0.15
CA GLY A 96 -2.54 -15.04 -1.02
C GLY A 96 -1.58 -15.53 -2.10
N ALA A 97 -0.55 -14.74 -2.43
CA ALA A 97 0.46 -15.10 -3.43
C ALA A 97 1.36 -16.26 -2.99
N LYS A 98 1.67 -16.35 -1.68
CA LYS A 98 2.47 -17.44 -1.11
C LYS A 98 1.69 -18.76 -1.05
N GLY A 99 0.42 -18.69 -0.65
CA GLY A 99 -0.46 -19.84 -0.49
C GLY A 99 0.01 -20.85 0.57
N GLY A 100 -0.79 -21.90 0.74
CA GLY A 100 -0.47 -23.03 1.62
C GLY A 100 -0.39 -22.69 3.12
N ILE A 101 0.01 -23.68 3.91
CA ILE A 101 0.06 -23.57 5.39
C ILE A 101 1.06 -22.49 5.85
N GLY A 102 2.13 -22.28 5.07
CA GLY A 102 3.16 -21.26 5.34
C GLY A 102 2.68 -19.81 5.21
N ALA A 103 1.46 -19.58 4.72
CA ALA A 103 0.82 -18.27 4.67
C ALA A 103 0.01 -17.91 5.93
N LEU A 104 -0.30 -18.89 6.80
CA LEU A 104 -1.14 -18.68 7.98
C LEU A 104 -0.58 -17.64 8.97
N PRO A 105 0.73 -17.60 9.29
CA PRO A 105 1.25 -16.53 10.14
C PRO A 105 1.15 -15.16 9.47
N ILE A 106 1.33 -15.09 8.15
CA ILE A 106 1.30 -13.83 7.39
C ILE A 106 -0.13 -13.26 7.38
N VAL A 107 -1.14 -14.10 7.14
CA VAL A 107 -2.53 -13.63 7.11
C VAL A 107 -3.05 -13.27 8.51
N LYS A 108 -2.53 -13.90 9.57
CA LYS A 108 -2.78 -13.46 10.96
C LYS A 108 -2.18 -12.09 11.25
N ALA A 109 -0.97 -11.81 10.77
CA ALA A 109 -0.36 -10.49 10.86
C ALA A 109 -1.15 -9.45 10.04
N ALA A 110 -1.60 -9.81 8.83
CA ALA A 110 -2.47 -8.94 8.02
C ALA A 110 -3.75 -8.56 8.78
N LYS A 111 -4.43 -9.54 9.39
CA LYS A 111 -5.59 -9.31 10.24
C LYS A 111 -5.28 -8.34 11.38
N ALA A 112 -4.17 -8.52 12.09
CA ALA A 112 -3.78 -7.64 13.20
C ALA A 112 -3.54 -6.20 12.75
N ASP A 113 -2.87 -6.00 11.61
CA ASP A 113 -2.63 -4.66 11.04
C ASP A 113 -3.95 -3.97 10.66
N LEU A 114 -4.90 -4.70 10.06
CA LEU A 114 -6.23 -4.16 9.71
C LEU A 114 -7.08 -3.84 10.93
N GLU A 115 -7.04 -4.70 11.96
CA GLU A 115 -7.70 -4.43 13.24
C GLU A 115 -7.11 -3.19 13.92
N LYS A 116 -5.79 -3.00 13.87
CA LYS A 116 -5.14 -1.80 14.38
C LYS A 116 -5.55 -0.55 13.61
N ALA A 117 -5.65 -0.62 12.28
CA ALA A 117 -6.15 0.49 11.47
C ALA A 117 -7.58 0.91 11.87
N ILE A 118 -8.47 -0.07 12.05
CA ILE A 118 -9.85 0.16 12.48
C ILE A 118 -9.92 0.79 13.88
N GLU A 119 -9.05 0.36 14.80
CA GLU A 119 -8.96 0.94 16.15
C GLU A 119 -8.58 2.42 16.12
N ILE A 120 -7.66 2.81 15.23
CA ILE A 120 -7.19 4.20 15.09
C ILE A 120 -8.27 5.05 14.42
N ASP A 121 -8.66 4.69 13.19
CA ASP A 121 -9.72 5.33 12.41
C ASP A 121 -10.14 4.40 11.27
N GLY A 122 -11.23 3.66 11.46
CA GLY A 122 -11.75 2.76 10.45
C GLY A 122 -12.45 3.43 9.25
N SER A 123 -12.61 4.76 9.24
CA SER A 123 -13.26 5.48 8.14
C SER A 123 -12.31 5.88 7.02
N VAL A 124 -11.00 5.89 7.27
CA VAL A 124 -10.01 6.28 6.27
C VAL A 124 -10.07 5.37 5.04
N LEU A 125 -9.69 5.92 3.88
CA LEU A 125 -9.63 5.18 2.62
C LEU A 125 -10.96 4.45 2.33
N ASP A 126 -12.08 5.15 2.55
CA ASP A 126 -13.44 4.64 2.32
C ASP A 126 -13.73 3.30 3.05
N GLY A 127 -13.15 3.12 4.23
CA GLY A 127 -13.32 1.91 5.03
C GLY A 127 -12.57 0.70 4.48
N ALA A 128 -11.50 0.88 3.68
CA ALA A 128 -10.73 -0.21 3.09
C ALA A 128 -10.24 -1.27 4.09
N ALA A 129 -9.99 -0.90 5.34
CA ALA A 129 -9.63 -1.85 6.39
C ALA A 129 -10.76 -2.83 6.72
N TYR A 130 -12.01 -2.36 6.77
CA TYR A 130 -13.20 -3.19 6.95
C TYR A 130 -13.39 -4.14 5.77
N THR A 131 -13.33 -3.63 4.54
CA THR A 131 -13.43 -4.43 3.32
C THR A 131 -12.39 -5.54 3.31
N SER A 132 -11.12 -5.19 3.53
CA SER A 132 -10.02 -6.14 3.49
C SER A 132 -10.13 -7.20 4.60
N LEU A 133 -10.52 -6.80 5.80
CA LEU A 133 -10.68 -7.72 6.92
C LEU A 133 -11.87 -8.68 6.69
N GLY A 134 -12.96 -8.17 6.13
CA GLY A 134 -14.09 -8.98 5.68
C GLY A 134 -13.68 -10.00 4.63
N SER A 135 -12.84 -9.60 3.67
CA SER A 135 -12.26 -10.52 2.68
C SER A 135 -11.46 -11.64 3.31
N LEU A 136 -10.60 -11.32 4.30
CA LEU A 136 -9.84 -12.35 5.00
C LEU A 136 -10.75 -13.36 5.70
N TYR A 137 -11.86 -12.92 6.29
CA TYR A 137 -12.77 -13.82 7.01
C TYR A 137 -13.46 -14.86 6.12
N TYR A 138 -13.76 -14.58 4.84
CA TYR A 138 -14.34 -15.60 3.96
C TYR A 138 -13.29 -16.36 3.12
N GLN A 139 -12.07 -15.82 2.99
CA GLN A 139 -11.02 -16.44 2.18
C GLN A 139 -10.09 -17.37 2.99
N VAL A 140 -9.93 -17.11 4.30
CA VAL A 140 -9.07 -17.90 5.18
C VAL A 140 -9.84 -19.11 5.72
N PRO A 141 -9.21 -20.30 5.88
CA PRO A 141 -9.86 -21.43 6.54
C PRO A 141 -10.37 -21.09 7.95
N GLY A 142 -11.49 -21.71 8.34
CA GLY A 142 -12.03 -21.59 9.70
C GLY A 142 -11.20 -22.34 10.76
N TRP A 143 -11.72 -22.36 11.99
CA TRP A 143 -11.17 -23.13 13.10
C TRP A 143 -11.12 -24.64 12.77
N PRO A 144 -10.07 -25.39 13.16
CA PRO A 144 -8.95 -24.99 14.02
C PRO A 144 -7.71 -24.44 13.29
N ILE A 145 -7.73 -24.36 11.96
CA ILE A 145 -6.53 -24.04 11.16
C ILE A 145 -6.32 -22.52 11.06
N GLY A 146 -7.39 -21.79 10.80
CA GLY A 146 -7.36 -20.33 10.65
C GLY A 146 -8.46 -19.66 11.47
N PHE A 147 -8.88 -18.49 11.01
CA PHE A 147 -9.86 -17.63 11.69
C PHE A 147 -11.08 -17.30 10.83
N GLY A 148 -11.23 -17.97 9.68
CA GLY A 148 -12.35 -17.73 8.77
C GLY A 148 -13.71 -17.88 9.46
N ASP A 149 -14.63 -16.98 9.10
CA ASP A 149 -15.97 -16.88 9.67
C ASP A 149 -16.85 -16.04 8.73
N ASP A 150 -17.74 -16.70 7.98
CA ASP A 150 -18.59 -16.04 6.97
C ASP A 150 -19.53 -14.98 7.54
N LYS A 151 -19.94 -15.09 8.81
CA LYS A 151 -20.81 -14.09 9.44
C LYS A 151 -20.02 -12.82 9.76
N LYS A 152 -18.77 -12.99 10.23
CA LYS A 152 -17.86 -11.86 10.39
C LYS A 152 -17.51 -11.25 9.05
N ALA A 153 -17.26 -12.07 8.02
CA ALA A 153 -17.00 -11.59 6.68
C ALA A 153 -18.10 -10.64 6.19
N GLU A 154 -19.36 -11.06 6.25
CA GLU A 154 -20.51 -10.23 5.88
C GLU A 154 -20.56 -8.93 6.69
N THR A 155 -20.41 -9.03 8.01
CA THR A 155 -20.45 -7.87 8.91
C THR A 155 -19.40 -6.83 8.54
N PHE A 156 -18.15 -7.27 8.32
CA PHE A 156 -17.05 -6.38 7.95
C PHE A 156 -17.21 -5.81 6.53
N LEU A 157 -17.65 -6.62 5.56
CA LEU A 157 -17.86 -6.15 4.18
C LEU A 157 -19.00 -5.13 4.09
N LEU A 158 -20.11 -5.36 4.78
CA LEU A 158 -21.20 -4.39 4.86
C LEU A 158 -20.73 -3.09 5.54
N LYS A 159 -19.91 -3.20 6.59
CA LYS A 159 -19.33 -2.02 7.24
C LYS A 159 -18.39 -1.25 6.32
N GLY A 160 -17.63 -1.93 5.46
CA GLY A 160 -16.85 -1.30 4.40
C GLY A 160 -17.72 -0.51 3.43
N LEU A 161 -18.83 -1.11 2.97
CA LEU A 161 -19.80 -0.46 2.10
C LEU A 161 -20.53 0.74 2.74
N GLU A 162 -20.64 0.80 4.08
CA GLU A 162 -21.17 1.99 4.76
C GLU A 162 -20.26 3.22 4.56
N TYR A 163 -18.94 3.02 4.46
CA TYR A 163 -17.98 4.10 4.20
C TYR A 163 -17.74 4.30 2.70
N GLY A 164 -17.56 3.22 1.95
CA GLY A 164 -17.28 3.21 0.52
C GLY A 164 -18.44 2.67 -0.32
N ALA A 165 -19.60 3.32 -0.26
CA ALA A 165 -20.81 2.84 -0.94
C ALA A 165 -20.62 2.70 -2.47
N GLU A 166 -19.83 3.59 -3.07
CA GLU A 166 -19.48 3.58 -4.50
C GLU A 166 -18.06 3.05 -4.74
N ASP A 167 -17.32 2.69 -3.69
CA ASP A 167 -15.93 2.22 -3.84
C ASP A 167 -15.89 0.89 -4.62
N MET A 168 -14.98 0.85 -5.59
CA MET A 168 -14.82 -0.26 -6.52
C MET A 168 -14.33 -1.52 -5.78
N ASP A 169 -13.37 -1.38 -4.85
CA ASP A 169 -12.82 -2.51 -4.11
C ASP A 169 -13.88 -3.07 -3.14
N ALA A 170 -14.61 -2.23 -2.40
CA ALA A 170 -15.68 -2.61 -1.48
C ALA A 170 -16.82 -3.36 -2.18
N ASN A 171 -17.34 -2.82 -3.29
CA ASN A 171 -18.39 -3.47 -4.06
C ASN A 171 -17.91 -4.79 -4.68
N TYR A 172 -16.67 -4.84 -5.19
CA TYR A 172 -16.10 -6.07 -5.75
C TYR A 172 -15.98 -7.18 -4.69
N PHE A 173 -15.41 -6.89 -3.52
CA PHE A 173 -15.19 -7.92 -2.51
C PHE A 173 -16.50 -8.39 -1.87
N TYR A 174 -17.52 -7.53 -1.77
CA TYR A 174 -18.84 -7.97 -1.35
C TYR A 174 -19.54 -8.83 -2.42
N ALA A 175 -19.37 -8.49 -3.71
CA ALA A 175 -19.85 -9.34 -4.81
C ALA A 175 -19.16 -10.72 -4.81
N ASP A 176 -17.85 -10.77 -4.59
CA ASP A 176 -17.10 -12.04 -4.49
C ASP A 176 -17.56 -12.87 -3.29
N TYR A 177 -17.76 -12.25 -2.13
CA TYR A 177 -18.37 -12.90 -0.96
C TYR A 177 -19.74 -13.50 -1.28
N LEU A 178 -20.66 -12.71 -1.86
CA LEU A 178 -22.00 -13.18 -2.24
C LEU A 178 -21.93 -14.34 -3.25
N PHE A 179 -20.97 -14.30 -4.17
CA PHE A 179 -20.71 -15.41 -5.08
C PHE A 179 -20.30 -16.69 -4.34
N GLN A 180 -19.40 -16.60 -3.35
CA GLN A 180 -19.03 -17.75 -2.50
C GLN A 180 -20.23 -18.27 -1.68
N GLN A 181 -21.10 -17.37 -1.22
CA GLN A 181 -22.36 -17.71 -0.53
C GLN A 181 -23.47 -18.18 -1.47
N LYS A 182 -23.21 -18.24 -2.79
CA LYS A 182 -24.13 -18.66 -3.85
C LYS A 182 -25.36 -17.73 -4.03
N ASP A 183 -25.34 -16.52 -3.49
CA ASP A 183 -26.32 -15.48 -3.80
C ASP A 183 -25.93 -14.76 -5.11
N TYR A 184 -26.03 -15.51 -6.22
CA TYR A 184 -25.54 -15.06 -7.52
C TYR A 184 -26.25 -13.82 -8.06
N ALA A 185 -27.54 -13.65 -7.75
CA ALA A 185 -28.31 -12.51 -8.19
C ALA A 185 -27.83 -11.21 -7.52
N LYS A 186 -27.61 -11.22 -6.20
CA LYS A 186 -27.00 -10.07 -5.52
C LYS A 186 -25.54 -9.90 -5.90
N ALA A 187 -24.78 -10.99 -6.07
CA ALA A 187 -23.39 -10.91 -6.51
C ALA A 187 -23.26 -10.14 -7.83
N LEU A 188 -24.16 -10.40 -8.80
CA LEU A 188 -24.18 -9.65 -10.06
C LEU A 188 -24.46 -8.16 -9.83
N THR A 189 -25.44 -7.84 -8.99
CA THR A 189 -25.79 -6.45 -8.67
C THR A 189 -24.60 -5.67 -8.11
N TYR A 190 -23.84 -6.26 -7.18
CA TYR A 190 -22.66 -5.60 -6.60
C TYR A 190 -21.45 -5.60 -7.54
N ALA A 191 -21.29 -6.63 -8.38
CA ALA A 191 -20.25 -6.62 -9.41
C ALA A 191 -20.49 -5.52 -10.44
N ASP A 192 -21.74 -5.30 -10.86
CA ASP A 192 -22.11 -4.22 -11.78
C ASP A 192 -21.90 -2.85 -11.13
N ARG A 193 -22.20 -2.70 -9.83
CA ARG A 193 -21.85 -1.48 -9.08
C ARG A 193 -20.35 -1.23 -9.06
N ALA A 194 -19.55 -2.27 -8.80
CA ALA A 194 -18.10 -2.15 -8.80
C ALA A 194 -17.55 -1.73 -10.19
N GLU A 195 -18.11 -2.25 -11.28
CA GLU A 195 -17.69 -1.88 -12.65
C GLU A 195 -18.00 -0.42 -12.99
N HIS A 196 -19.12 0.12 -12.49
CA HIS A 196 -19.58 1.47 -12.79
C HIS A 196 -19.26 2.50 -11.71
N GLY A 197 -18.45 2.13 -10.71
CA GLY A 197 -17.96 3.05 -9.68
C GLY A 197 -17.10 4.18 -10.27
N PRO A 198 -16.90 5.29 -9.54
CA PRO A 198 -16.06 6.39 -9.98
C PRO A 198 -14.63 5.90 -10.27
N ALA A 199 -14.05 6.42 -11.35
CA ALA A 199 -12.67 6.08 -11.69
C ALA A 199 -11.69 6.74 -10.70
N ASP A 200 -10.87 5.93 -10.05
CA ASP A 200 -9.71 6.42 -9.30
C ASP A 200 -8.58 6.74 -10.29
N LEU A 201 -8.47 8.03 -10.64
CA LEU A 201 -7.47 8.57 -11.56
C LEU A 201 -6.06 8.61 -10.95
N GLU A 202 -5.94 8.52 -9.62
CA GLU A 202 -4.65 8.51 -8.93
C GLU A 202 -4.06 7.08 -8.86
N ARG A 203 -4.92 6.05 -8.99
CA ARG A 203 -4.51 4.63 -8.97
C ARG A 203 -4.83 3.87 -10.27
N PRO A 204 -4.43 4.35 -11.47
CA PRO A 204 -4.86 3.77 -12.75
C PRO A 204 -4.50 2.28 -12.92
N VAL A 205 -3.34 1.83 -12.41
CA VAL A 205 -2.93 0.42 -12.47
C VAL A 205 -3.82 -0.48 -11.61
N ALA A 206 -4.20 -0.01 -10.42
CA ALA A 206 -5.09 -0.75 -9.54
C ALA A 206 -6.50 -0.79 -10.12
N SER A 207 -6.99 0.34 -10.64
CA SER A 207 -8.29 0.47 -11.30
C SER A 207 -8.42 -0.48 -12.50
N GLU A 208 -7.44 -0.48 -13.40
CA GLU A 208 -7.40 -1.40 -14.54
C GLU A 208 -7.40 -2.88 -14.09
N GLY A 209 -6.53 -3.21 -13.13
CA GLY A 209 -6.40 -4.56 -12.60
C GLY A 209 -7.69 -5.07 -11.95
N ARG A 210 -8.34 -4.23 -11.13
CA ARG A 210 -9.59 -4.56 -10.46
C ARG A 210 -10.75 -4.69 -11.44
N LEU A 211 -10.87 -3.82 -12.44
CA LEU A 211 -11.86 -3.95 -13.51
C LEU A 211 -11.72 -5.29 -14.25
N GLY A 212 -10.49 -5.74 -14.48
CA GLY A 212 -10.24 -7.09 -15.01
C GLY A 212 -10.80 -8.20 -14.11
N GLN A 213 -10.60 -8.09 -12.80
CA GLN A 213 -11.12 -9.06 -11.81
C GLN A 213 -12.66 -9.02 -11.70
N ILE A 214 -13.28 -7.83 -11.76
CA ILE A 214 -14.73 -7.65 -11.77
C ILE A 214 -15.34 -8.36 -12.98
N LYS A 215 -14.80 -8.13 -14.18
CA LYS A 215 -15.27 -8.79 -15.41
C LYS A 215 -15.16 -10.31 -15.34
N GLN A 216 -14.07 -10.83 -14.78
CA GLN A 216 -13.92 -12.27 -14.55
C GLN A 216 -14.96 -12.82 -13.57
N LEU A 217 -15.27 -12.07 -12.51
CA LEU A 217 -16.30 -12.44 -11.54
C LEU A 217 -17.70 -12.42 -12.18
N GLN A 218 -18.06 -11.38 -12.95
CA GLN A 218 -19.32 -11.32 -13.68
C GLN A 218 -19.51 -12.53 -14.61
N VAL A 219 -18.47 -12.92 -15.36
CA VAL A 219 -18.53 -14.13 -16.21
C VAL A 219 -18.84 -15.38 -15.38
N LYS A 220 -18.18 -15.56 -14.23
CA LYS A 220 -18.43 -16.70 -13.33
C LYS A 220 -19.86 -16.68 -12.77
N ILE A 221 -20.35 -15.50 -12.37
CA ILE A 221 -21.72 -15.33 -11.86
C ILE A 221 -22.74 -15.70 -12.95
N GLN A 222 -22.57 -15.18 -14.16
CA GLN A 222 -23.47 -15.45 -15.29
C GLN A 222 -23.51 -16.94 -15.65
N GLN A 223 -22.39 -17.66 -15.54
CA GLN A 223 -22.36 -19.11 -15.74
C GLN A 223 -23.16 -19.88 -14.69
N LYS A 224 -23.31 -19.34 -13.48
CA LYS A 224 -24.08 -19.96 -12.39
C LYS A 224 -25.57 -19.63 -12.42
N LEU A 225 -25.95 -18.55 -13.12
CA LEU A 225 -27.35 -18.12 -13.30
C LEU A 225 -28.06 -18.76 -14.50
N ARG A 226 -27.31 -19.42 -15.38
CA ARG A 226 -27.84 -20.21 -16.50
C ARG A 226 -28.29 -21.58 -16.04
#